data_AF-I9RXY6-F1
#
_entry.id   AF-I9RXY6-F1
#
_cell.length_a   1.000
_cell.length_b   1.000
_cell.length_c   1.000
_cell.angle_alpha   90.00
_cell.angle_beta   90.00
_cell.angle_gamma   90.00
#
_symmetry.space_group_name_H-M   'P 1'
#
loop_
_entity.id
_entity.type
_entity.pdbx_description
1 polymer ?
#
loop_
_entity_poly.entity_id
_entity_poly.type
_entity_poly.pdbx_seq_one_letter_code
_entity_poly.pdbx_strand_id
1 'polypeptide(L)' 'MKNNNVGRYGVVLAVVLFLIFVALKLTGVIAWSWWWISAPLWVPLVFTLIVCILCLLIIRRYS' A
#
# COMPACT_ATOMS: atom_id res chain seq x y z
N MET A 1 27.99 18.68 -6.80
CA MET A 1 27.35 17.34 -6.81
C MET A 1 26.06 17.43 -6.00
N LYS A 2 24.89 17.19 -6.61
CA LYS A 2 23.58 17.31 -5.93
C LYS A 2 23.24 15.95 -5.30
N ASN A 3 23.42 15.84 -3.98
CA ASN A 3 23.06 14.63 -3.24
C ASN A 3 21.54 14.57 -3.07
N ASN A 4 20.87 13.78 -3.91
CA ASN A 4 19.43 13.57 -3.82
C ASN A 4 19.16 12.50 -2.75
N ASN A 5 19.20 12.89 -1.47
CA ASN A 5 18.69 12.06 -0.39
C ASN A 5 17.17 12.05 -0.48
N VAL A 6 16.63 11.16 -1.33
CA VAL A 6 15.18 10.91 -1.39
C VAL A 6 14.76 10.40 -0.01
N GLY A 7 14.09 11.26 0.75
CA GLY A 7 13.69 10.97 2.12
C GLY A 7 12.72 9.79 2.17
N ARG A 8 13.12 8.71 2.85
CA ARG A 8 12.34 7.46 3.00
C ARG A 8 11.17 7.56 3.99
N TYR A 9 10.86 8.76 4.48
CA TYR A 9 9.94 9.01 5.59
C TYR A 9 8.51 8.49 5.33
N GLY A 10 8.04 8.51 4.09
CA GLY A 10 6.68 8.05 3.75
C GLY A 10 6.43 6.56 3.97
N VAL A 11 7.47 5.72 3.79
CA VAL A 11 7.34 4.26 3.95
C VAL A 11 7.20 3.88 5.43
N VAL A 12 7.96 4.56 6.31
CA VAL A 12 7.95 4.27 7.74
C VAL A 12 6.58 4.58 8.35
N LEU A 13 5.94 5.68 7.93
CA LEU A 13 4.59 6.04 8.39
C LEU A 13 3.54 4.99 8.02
N ALA A 14 3.58 4.47 6.78
CA ALA A 14 2.64 3.44 6.34
C ALA A 14 2.78 2.13 7.13
N VAL A 15 4.02 1.71 7.42
CA VAL A 15 4.31 0.48 8.18
C VAL A 15 3.85 0.62 9.64
N VAL A 16 4.11 1.77 10.27
CA VAL A 16 3.69 2.02 11.66
C VAL A 16 2.17 2.07 11.76
N LEU A 17 1.47 2.72 10.82
CA LEU A 17 0.01 2.75 10.79
C LEU A 17 -0.58 1.33 10.66
N PHE A 18 -0.01 0.51 9.76
CA PHE A 18 -0.41 -0.90 9.62
C PHE A 18 -0.23 -1.68 10.92
N LEU A 19 0.92 -1.52 11.58
CA LEU A 19 1.21 -2.20 12.84
C LEU A 19 0.23 -1.79 13.95
N ILE A 20 -0.14 -0.51 14.04
CA ILE A 20 -1.14 -0.02 15.01
C ILE A 20 -2.51 -0.65 14.77
N PHE A 21 -2.97 -0.73 13.51
CA PHE A 21 -4.24 -1.37 13.17
C PHE A 21 -4.26 -2.87 13.51
N VAL A 22 -3.14 -3.56 13.28
CA VAL A 22 -2.99 -4.98 13.67
C VAL A 22 -3.01 -5.12 15.19
N ALA A 23 -2.25 -4.30 15.91
CA ALA A 23 -2.20 -4.34 17.38
C ALA A 23 -3.58 -4.11 18.02
N LEU A 24 -4.34 -3.11 17.54
CA LEU A 24 -5.71 -2.84 18.03
C LEU A 24 -6.70 -3.99 17.74
N LYS A 25 -6.49 -4.73 16.65
CA LYS A 25 -7.31 -5.90 16.29
C LYS A 25 -7.01 -7.10 17.20
N LEU A 26 -5.74 -7.30 17.57
CA LEU A 26 -5.34 -8.37 18.51
C LEU A 26 -5.76 -8.07 19.95
N THR A 27 -5.77 -6.81 20.36
CA THR A 27 -6.26 -6.41 21.70
C THR A 27 -7.79 -6.40 21.81
N GLY A 28 -8.50 -6.78 20.74
CA GLY A 28 -9.96 -6.95 20.75
C GLY A 28 -10.74 -5.62 20.82
N VAL A 29 -10.07 -4.48 20.62
CA VAL A 29 -10.70 -3.14 20.68
C VAL A 29 -11.64 -2.92 19.49
N ILE A 30 -11.41 -3.63 18.37
CA ILE A 30 -12.20 -3.48 17.14
C ILE A 30 -12.60 -4.86 16.58
N ALA A 31 -13.90 -5.14 16.47
CA ALA A 31 -14.45 -6.38 15.91
C ALA A 31 -14.46 -6.43 14.37
N TRP A 32 -13.89 -5.42 13.71
CA TRP A 32 -14.05 -5.24 12.28
C TRP A 32 -13.36 -6.31 11.45
N SER A 33 -13.81 -6.54 10.21
CA SER A 33 -13.32 -7.62 9.36
C SER A 33 -11.84 -7.45 9.00
N TRP A 34 -11.09 -8.56 8.91
CA TRP A 34 -9.66 -8.59 8.55
C TRP A 34 -9.35 -7.91 7.22
N TRP A 35 -10.31 -7.87 6.30
CA TRP A 35 -10.23 -7.19 5.02
C TRP A 35 -9.95 -5.68 5.12
N TRP A 36 -10.40 -5.04 6.20
CA TRP A 36 -10.14 -3.61 6.39
C TRP A 36 -8.84 -3.32 7.13
N ILE A 37 -8.36 -4.24 7.98
CA ILE A 37 -7.06 -4.12 8.65
C ILE A 37 -5.92 -4.16 7.62
N SER A 38 -6.11 -4.94 6.56
CA SER A 38 -5.13 -5.04 5.48
C SER A 38 -5.24 -3.90 4.47
N ALA A 39 -6.33 -3.12 4.41
CA ALA A 39 -6.54 -2.04 3.43
C ALA A 39 -5.29 -1.18 3.13
N PRO A 40 -4.53 -0.65 4.12
CA PRO A 40 -3.31 0.12 3.83
C PRO A 40 -2.20 -0.67 3.10
N LEU A 41 -2.16 -2.00 3.25
CA LEU A 41 -1.28 -2.90 2.48
C LEU A 41 -1.80 -3.15 1.06
N TRP A 42 -3.12 -3.22 0.88
CA TRP A 42 -3.74 -3.49 -0.42
C TRP A 42 -3.79 -2.26 -1.33
N VAL A 43 -3.85 -1.04 -0.79
CA VAL A 43 -3.83 0.21 -1.57
C VAL A 43 -2.65 0.26 -2.56
N PRO A 44 -1.38 0.11 -2.13
CA PRO A 44 -0.26 0.11 -3.08
C PRO A 44 -0.26 -1.11 -4.00
N LEU A 45 -0.70 -2.27 -3.53
CA LEU A 45 -0.76 -3.52 -4.32
C LEU A 45 -1.76 -3.39 -5.49
N VAL A 46 -2.99 -2.97 -5.19
CA VAL A 46 -4.08 -2.78 -6.16
C VAL A 46 -3.73 -1.65 -7.12
N PHE A 47 -3.17 -0.54 -6.63
CA PHE A 47 -2.73 0.55 -7.48
C PHE A 47 -1.68 0.09 -8.50
N THR A 48 -0.66 -0.65 -8.04
CA THR A 48 0.38 -1.20 -8.92
C THR A 48 -0.21 -2.17 -9.95
N LEU A 49 -1.13 -3.03 -9.53
CA LEU A 49 -1.76 -4.02 -10.40
C LEU A 49 -2.63 -3.35 -11.48
N ILE A 50 -3.41 -2.33 -11.13
CA ILE A 50 -4.22 -1.53 -12.08
C ILE A 50 -3.31 -0.84 -13.11
N VAL A 51 -2.25 -0.17 -12.65
CA VAL A 51 -1.29 0.51 -13.54
C VAL A 51 -0.63 -0.48 -14.48
N CYS A 52 -0.26 -1.66 -13.98
CA CYS A 52 0.35 -2.71 -14.79
C CYS A 52 -0.61 -3.22 -15.88
N ILE A 53 -1.87 -3.48 -15.53
CA ILE A 53 -2.91 -3.89 -16.49
C ILE A 53 -3.15 -2.80 -17.54
N LEU A 54 -3.30 -1.54 -17.13
CA LEU A 54 -3.48 -0.43 -18.06
C LEU A 54 -2.30 -0.32 -19.03
N CYS A 55 -1.07 -0.43 -18.52
CA CYS A 55 0.13 -0.41 -19.35
C CYS A 55 0.13 -1.55 -20.37
N LEU A 56 -0.20 -2.78 -19.95
CA LEU A 56 -0.32 -3.94 -20.84
C LEU A 56 -1.42 -3.77 -21.90
N LEU A 57 -2.57 -3.20 -21.53
CA LEU A 57 -3.67 -2.93 -22.46
C LEU A 57 -3.27 -1.88 -23.50
N ILE A 58 -2.56 -0.82 -23.09
CA ILE A 58 -2.05 0.21 -24.00
C ILE A 58 -1.04 -0.40 -24.97
N ILE A 59 -0.11 -1.23 -24.48
CA ILE A 59 0.88 -1.92 -25.32
C ILE A 59 0.18 -2.85 -26.32
N ARG A 60 -0.79 -3.67 -25.87
CA ARG A 60 -1.58 -4.52 -26.76
C ARG A 60 -2.38 -3.73 -27.79
N ARG A 61 -2.77 -2.49 -27.49
CA ARG A 61 -3.57 -1.67 -28.40
C ARG A 61 -2.73 -1.06 -29.52
N TYR A 62 -1.45 -0.83 -29.27
CA TYR A 62 -0.51 -0.17 -30.18
C TYR A 62 0.25 -1.16 -31.09
N SER A 63 0.40 -2.41 -30.66
CA SER A 63 0.93 -3.51 -31.50
C SER A 63 -0.13 -4.12 -32.40
#